data_AF-A0A925N811-F1
#
_entry.id   AF-A0A925N811-F1
#
_cell.length_a   1.000
_cell.length_b   1.000
_cell.length_c   1.000
_cell.angle_alpha   90.00
_cell.angle_beta   90.00
_cell.angle_gamma   90.00
#
_symmetry.space_group_name_H-M   'P 1'
#
loop_
_entity.id
_entity.type
_entity.pdbx_description
1 polymer ?
#
loop_
_entity_poly.entity_id
_entity_poly.type
_entity_poly.pdbx_seq_one_letter_code
_entity_poly.pdbx_strand_id
1 'polypeptide(L)'
;ELTAALAGRTVEVVAAQPRRAQQALVAIPGVLSVAQIGNSLRVLSVDNGDTEAHIREALSQAGLQADVTASQPNLEDVFVSATRGRGRTDEARQEQAA
;
A
#
# COMPACT_ATOMS: atom_id res chain seq x y z
N GLU A 1 19.29 -5.78 2.95
CA GLU A 1 19.25 -6.67 1.76
C GLU A 1 17.84 -7.01 1.29
N LEU A 2 16.87 -7.37 2.15
CA LEU A 2 15.48 -7.62 1.69
C LEU A 2 14.56 -6.38 1.78
N THR A 3 14.65 -5.60 2.85
CA THR A 3 13.91 -4.35 3.01
C THR A 3 14.30 -3.30 1.98
N ALA A 4 15.56 -3.30 1.53
CA ALA A 4 16.05 -2.43 0.46
C ALA A 4 15.29 -2.63 -0.87
N ALA A 5 14.83 -3.86 -1.16
CA ALA A 5 14.02 -4.15 -2.34
C ALA A 5 12.59 -3.59 -2.24
N LEU A 6 12.18 -3.18 -1.04
CA LEU A 6 10.90 -2.54 -0.76
C LEU A 6 11.02 -1.03 -0.51
N ALA A 7 12.22 -0.46 -0.66
CA ALA A 7 12.42 0.96 -0.47
C ALA A 7 11.52 1.76 -1.44
N GLY A 8 10.81 2.75 -0.90
CA GLY A 8 9.86 3.58 -1.65
C GLY A 8 8.47 2.95 -1.86
N ARG A 9 8.23 1.73 -1.34
CA ARG A 9 6.95 1.00 -1.52
C ARG A 9 6.03 1.08 -0.30
N THR A 10 6.51 1.70 0.77
CA THR A 10 5.82 1.79 2.06
C THR A 10 5.50 3.22 2.42
N VAL A 11 4.23 3.47 2.72
CA VAL A 11 3.70 4.79 3.09
C VAL A 11 2.99 4.68 4.43
N GLU A 12 3.21 5.66 5.29
CA GLU A 12 2.44 5.87 6.50
C GLU A 12 1.35 6.92 6.26
N VAL A 13 0.14 6.64 6.74
CA VAL A 13 -1.01 7.52 6.62
C VAL A 13 -1.61 7.76 8.00
N VAL A 14 -1.71 9.02 8.41
CA VAL A 14 -2.40 9.42 9.64
C VAL A 14 -3.67 10.17 9.26
N ALA A 15 -4.83 9.53 9.45
CA ALA A 15 -6.12 10.09 9.08
C ALA A 15 -7.01 10.31 10.30
N ALA A 16 -7.83 11.37 10.27
CA ALA A 16 -8.83 11.62 11.33
C ALA A 16 -9.91 10.52 11.39
N GLN A 17 -10.11 9.78 10.29
CA GLN A 17 -11.08 8.68 10.19
C GLN A 17 -10.38 7.40 9.68
N PRO A 18 -9.58 6.71 10.52
CA PRO A 18 -8.70 5.62 10.07
C PRO A 18 -9.43 4.49 9.36
N ARG A 19 -10.63 4.12 9.81
CA ARG A 19 -11.41 3.04 9.18
C ARG A 19 -11.86 3.39 7.76
N ARG A 20 -12.31 4.62 7.52
CA ARG A 20 -12.72 5.07 6.19
C ARG A 20 -11.51 5.27 5.29
N ALA A 21 -10.42 5.80 5.83
CA ALA A 21 -9.15 5.90 5.11
C ALA A 21 -8.68 4.51 4.68
N GLN A 22 -8.66 3.53 5.59
CA GLN A 22 -8.31 2.14 5.26
C GLN A 22 -9.16 1.63 4.10
N GLN A 23 -10.49 1.75 4.17
CA GLN A 23 -11.39 1.31 3.09
C GLN A 23 -11.07 1.93 1.73
N ALA A 24 -10.77 3.24 1.69
CA ALA A 24 -10.36 3.91 0.47
C ALA A 24 -9.00 3.40 -0.05
N LEU A 25 -8.05 3.16 0.86
CA LEU A 25 -6.70 2.72 0.51
C LEU A 25 -6.64 1.29 -0.01
N VAL A 26 -7.43 0.35 0.54
CA VAL A 26 -7.44 -1.04 0.03
C VAL A 26 -8.02 -1.14 -1.38
N ALA A 27 -8.82 -0.15 -1.80
CA ALA A 27 -9.41 -0.10 -3.13
C ALA A 27 -8.43 0.45 -4.19
N ILE A 28 -7.27 0.99 -3.80
CA ILE A 28 -6.28 1.54 -4.73
C ILE A 28 -5.59 0.38 -5.48
N PRO A 29 -5.64 0.36 -6.83
CA PRO A 29 -4.90 -0.60 -7.62
C PRO A 29 -3.40 -0.55 -7.29
N GLY A 30 -2.78 -1.72 -7.10
CA GLY A 30 -1.37 -1.80 -6.75
C GLY A 30 -1.07 -1.78 -5.24
N VAL A 31 -2.04 -1.49 -4.37
CA VAL A 31 -1.87 -1.71 -2.92
C VAL A 31 -1.85 -3.22 -2.63
N LEU A 32 -0.83 -3.69 -1.89
CA LEU A 32 -0.65 -5.06 -1.44
C LEU A 32 -1.27 -5.29 -0.07
N SER A 33 -1.16 -4.30 0.81
CA SER A 33 -1.64 -4.37 2.18
C SER A 33 -1.87 -2.99 2.75
N VAL A 34 -2.86 -2.90 3.64
CA VAL A 34 -3.10 -1.75 4.52
C VAL A 34 -3.29 -2.28 5.93
N ALA A 35 -2.32 -2.03 6.81
CA ALA A 35 -2.35 -2.46 8.20
C ALA A 35 -2.47 -1.25 9.12
N GLN A 36 -3.28 -1.35 10.19
CA GLN A 36 -3.35 -0.30 11.20
C GLN A 36 -2.32 -0.59 12.30
N ILE A 37 -1.47 0.39 12.58
CA ILE A 37 -0.46 0.35 13.64
C ILE A 37 -0.73 1.52 14.58
N GLY A 38 -1.32 1.23 15.75
CA GLY A 38 -1.77 2.29 16.65
C GLY A 38 -2.81 3.20 15.97
N ASN A 39 -2.44 4.46 15.74
CA ASN A 39 -3.29 5.46 15.09
C ASN A 39 -2.91 5.78 13.64
N SER A 40 -1.91 5.10 13.07
CA SER A 40 -1.53 5.24 11.66
C SER A 40 -1.88 4.00 10.86
N LEU A 41 -1.98 4.18 9.55
CA LEU A 41 -2.12 3.11 8.58
C LEU A 41 -0.79 2.98 7.84
N ARG A 42 -0.27 1.77 7.79
CA ARG A 42 0.87 1.41 6.94
C ARG A 42 0.34 0.80 5.66
N VAL A 43 0.72 1.39 4.53
CA VAL A 43 0.36 0.93 3.20
C VAL A 43 1.61 0.38 2.53
N LEU A 44 1.49 -0.82 1.95
CA LEU A 44 2.52 -1.42 1.10
C LEU A 44 1.98 -1.54 -0.32
N SER A 45 2.75 -1.12 -1.32
CA SER A 45 2.39 -1.18 -2.75
C SER A 45 3.30 -2.11 -3.55
N VAL A 46 2.85 -2.49 -4.76
CA VAL A 46 3.57 -3.37 -5.70
C VAL A 46 4.80 -2.72 -6.33
N ASP A 47 4.81 -1.40 -6.51
CA ASP A 47 5.93 -0.65 -7.11
C ASP A 47 6.43 0.45 -6.18
N ASN A 48 7.62 0.99 -6.49
CA ASN A 48 8.25 2.08 -5.75
C ASN A 48 7.94 3.48 -6.32
N GLY A 49 6.89 3.59 -7.12
CA GLY A 49 6.52 4.81 -7.83
C GLY A 49 5.59 5.71 -7.03
N ASP A 50 4.65 6.34 -7.73
CA ASP A 50 3.70 7.38 -7.27
C ASP A 50 2.69 6.93 -6.20
N THR A 51 3.01 5.90 -5.41
CA THR A 51 2.19 5.37 -4.31
C THR A 51 1.72 6.47 -3.37
N GLU A 52 2.62 7.39 -2.97
CA GLU A 52 2.24 8.51 -2.11
C GLU A 52 1.21 9.44 -2.80
N ALA A 53 1.42 9.76 -4.08
CA ALA A 53 0.52 10.62 -4.84
C ALA A 53 -0.87 9.97 -5.03
N HIS A 54 -0.91 8.69 -5.42
CA HIS A 54 -2.16 7.93 -5.55
C HIS A 54 -2.92 7.83 -4.22
N ILE A 55 -2.20 7.65 -3.11
CA ILE A 55 -2.80 7.64 -1.76
C ILE A 55 -3.41 9.00 -1.43
N ARG A 56 -2.67 10.10 -1.65
CA ARG A 56 -3.17 11.46 -1.40
C ARG A 56 -4.41 11.75 -2.25
N GLU A 57 -4.39 11.38 -3.53
CA GLU A 57 -5.51 11.56 -4.44
C GLU A 57 -6.74 10.76 -3.99
N ALA A 58 -6.60 9.47 -3.70
CA ALA A 58 -7.71 8.63 -3.25
C ALA A 58 -8.36 9.14 -1.96
N LEU A 59 -7.54 9.60 -0.99
CA LEU A 59 -8.05 10.19 0.25
C LEU A 59 -8.76 11.52 -0.01
N SER A 60 -8.23 12.35 -0.91
CA SER A 60 -8.87 13.61 -1.31
C SER A 60 -10.22 13.39 -1.99
N GLN A 61 -10.32 12.44 -2.92
CA GLN A 61 -11.58 12.07 -3.59
C GLN A 61 -12.63 11.50 -2.62
N ALA A 62 -12.17 10.83 -1.57
CA ALA A 62 -13.04 10.36 -0.48
C ALA A 62 -13.43 11.46 0.52
N GLY A 63 -12.94 12.69 0.36
CA GLY A 63 -13.17 13.80 1.29
C GLY A 63 -12.50 13.61 2.65
N LEU A 64 -11.42 12.83 2.71
CA LEU A 64 -10.71 12.48 3.93
C LEU A 64 -9.44 13.32 4.07
N GLN A 65 -9.29 13.99 5.21
CA GLN A 65 -8.05 14.64 5.59
C GLN A 65 -7.11 13.63 6.23
N ALA A 66 -5.88 13.56 5.70
CA ALA A 66 -4.82 12.71 6.23
C ALA A 66 -3.44 13.30 5.94
N ASP A 67 -2.51 13.04 6.85
CA ASP A 67 -1.08 13.15 6.58
C ASP A 67 -0.59 11.86 5.92
N VAL A 68 0.29 11.98 4.94
CA VAL A 68 0.80 10.89 4.13
C VAL A 68 2.31 11.08 4.02
N THR A 69 3.10 10.10 4.43
CA THR A 69 4.56 10.20 4.43
C THR A 69 5.20 8.89 4.00
N ALA A 70 6.31 8.96 3.26
CA ALA A 70 7.12 7.78 2.98
C ALA A 70 7.63 7.17 4.30
N SER A 71 7.52 5.84 4.41
CA SER A 71 7.99 5.09 5.57
C SER A 71 9.06 4.08 5.17
N GLN A 72 9.92 3.68 6.11
CA GLN A 72 10.89 2.62 5.86
C GLN A 72 10.20 1.24 5.93
N PRO A 73 10.52 0.33 4.99
CA PRO A 73 9.99 -1.02 5.00
C PRO A 73 10.64 -1.87 6.10
N ASN A 74 9.86 -2.78 6.68
CA ASN A 74 10.30 -3.70 7.73
C ASN A 74 10.15 -5.18 7.31
N LEU A 75 10.38 -6.12 8.23
CA LEU A 75 10.29 -7.56 7.95
C LEU A 75 8.86 -8.05 7.68
N GLU A 76 7.85 -7.40 8.26
CA GLU A 76 6.44 -7.70 7.99
C GLU A 76 6.10 -7.34 6.54
N ASP A 77 6.56 -6.17 6.07
CA ASP A 77 6.38 -5.74 4.69
C ASP A 77 7.03 -6.73 3.70
N VAL A 78 8.21 -7.26 4.03
CA VAL A 78 8.89 -8.31 3.25
C VAL A 78 8.05 -9.58 3.18
N PHE A 79 7.51 -10.04 4.32
CA PHE A 79 6.65 -11.23 4.37
C PHE A 79 5.39 -11.06 3.53
N VAL A 80 4.71 -9.91 3.65
CA VAL A 80 3.51 -9.59 2.87
C VAL A 80 3.84 -9.53 1.38
N SER A 81 4.93 -8.86 0.98
CA SER A 81 5.35 -8.80 -0.42
C SER A 81 5.66 -10.20 -0.97
N ALA A 82 6.34 -11.05 -0.20
CA ALA A 82 6.72 -12.40 -0.63
C ALA A 82 5.53 -13.37 -0.77
N THR A 83 4.46 -13.14 0.00
CA THR A 83 3.28 -14.01 0.04
C THR A 83 2.13 -13.50 -0.84
N ARG A 84 1.96 -12.17 -0.99
CA ARG A 84 0.88 -11.56 -1.78
C ARG A 84 1.32 -11.00 -3.14
N GLY A 85 2.62 -10.71 -3.33
CA GLY A 85 3.14 -10.20 -4.60
C GLY A 85 3.14 -11.24 -5.73
N ARG A 86 3.18 -12.55 -5.40
CA ARG A 86 3.11 -13.63 -6.39
C ARG A 86 1.68 -13.94 -6.85
N GLY A 87 0.69 -13.87 -5.96
CA GLY A 87 -0.71 -14.21 -6.28
C GLY A 87 -1.32 -13.39 -7.42
N ARG A 88 -1.07 -12.07 -7.47
CA ARG A 88 -1.59 -11.20 -8.54
C ARG A 88 -0.80 -11.24 -9.85
N THR A 89 0.50 -11.56 -9.79
CA THR A 89 1.33 -11.64 -10.99
C THR A 89 1.06 -12.93 -11.77
N ASP A 90 0.70 -14.02 -11.07
CA ASP A 90 0.35 -15.29 -11.68
C ASP A 90 -1.05 -15.27 -12.32
N GLU A 91 -2.04 -14.59 -11.72
CA GLU A 91 -3.38 -14.42 -12.32
C GLU A 91 -3.31 -13.60 -13.62
N ALA A 92 -2.59 -12.47 -13.62
CA ALA A 92 -2.44 -11.64 -14.82
C ALA A 92 -1.65 -12.32 -15.96
N ARG A 93 -0.74 -13.26 -15.65
CA ARG A 93 -0.05 -14.07 -16.66
C ARG A 93 -0.91 -15.21 -17.21
N GLN A 94 -1.81 -15.78 -16.40
CA GLN A 94 -2.72 -16.84 -16.86
C GLN A 94 -3.82 -16.29 -17.77
N GLU A 95 -4.29 -15.07 -17.52
CA GLU A 95 -5.37 -14.45 -18.33
C GLU A 95 -4.90 -13.92 -19.69
N GLN A 96 -3.59 -13.64 -19.86
CA GLN A 96 -3.01 -13.28 -21.17
C GLN A 96 -2.57 -14.49 -22.01
N ALA A 97 -2.59 -15.69 -21.42
CA ALA A 97 -2.21 -16.95 -22.08
C ALA A 97 -3.42 -17.82 -22.47
N ALA A 98 -4.64 -17.30 -22.33
CA ALA A 98 -5.91 -17.93 -22.70
C ALA A 98 -6.58 -17.16 -23.86
#